data_AF-G7VB27-F1
#
_entry.id   AF-G7VB27-F1
#
_cell.length_a   1.000
_cell.length_b   1.000
_cell.length_c   1.000
_cell.angle_alpha   90.00
_cell.angle_beta   90.00
_cell.angle_gamma   90.00
#
_symmetry.space_group_name_H-M   'P 1'
#
loop_
_entity.id
_entity.type
_entity.pdbx_description
1 polymer ?
#
loop_
_entity_poly.entity_id
_entity_poly.type
_entity_poly.pdbx_seq_one_letter_code
_entity_poly.pdbx_strand_id
1 'polypeptide(L)'
;MRIARNNYISVIYGVVVGLLLIEISLVLATPFAAQSWYPFFTVVASAGYKTIYPGPALIAAMLALGVASAFVVPRRYYGVFVVVLIIAAVVAIAILGSLASCATCKWWFCSKVLSCGLEVGWLYVKNICLCYSP
;
A
#
# COMPACT_ATOMS: atom_id res chain seq x y z
N MET A 1 -25.53 9.05 -26.80
CA MET A 1 -25.11 9.13 -25.37
C MET A 1 -24.57 7.84 -24.75
N ARG A 2 -24.64 6.66 -25.41
CA ARG A 2 -24.14 5.38 -24.85
C ARG A 2 -22.61 5.22 -24.85
N ILE A 3 -21.93 5.91 -25.77
CA ILE A 3 -20.47 5.83 -25.96
C ILE A 3 -19.72 6.56 -24.84
N ALA A 4 -20.19 7.76 -24.44
CA ALA A 4 -19.58 8.53 -23.36
C ALA A 4 -19.63 7.79 -22.01
N ARG A 5 -20.80 7.21 -21.65
CA ARG A 5 -20.99 6.45 -20.39
C ARG A 5 -20.03 5.26 -20.25
N ASN A 6 -19.63 4.67 -21.37
CA ASN A 6 -18.76 3.50 -21.45
C ASN A 6 -17.29 3.81 -21.09
N ASN A 7 -16.82 5.02 -21.38
CA ASN A 7 -15.45 5.42 -21.09
C ASN A 7 -15.27 5.79 -19.62
N TYR A 8 -16.27 6.40 -18.99
CA TYR A 8 -16.21 6.74 -17.56
C TYR A 8 -16.04 5.51 -16.66
N ILE A 9 -16.75 4.41 -16.94
CA ILE A 9 -16.62 3.17 -16.14
C ILE A 9 -15.21 2.58 -16.24
N SER A 10 -14.62 2.64 -17.44
CA SER A 10 -13.24 2.19 -17.69
C SER A 10 -12.21 3.02 -16.92
N VAL A 11 -12.39 4.34 -16.90
CA VAL A 11 -11.51 5.27 -16.17
C VAL A 11 -11.64 5.07 -14.66
N ILE A 12 -12.86 4.98 -14.14
CA ILE A 12 -13.10 4.76 -12.70
C ILE A 12 -12.49 3.42 -12.26
N TYR A 13 -12.72 2.35 -13.03
CA TYR A 13 -12.09 1.05 -12.77
C TYR A 13 -10.56 1.16 -12.73
N GLY A 14 -9.96 1.83 -13.72
CA GLY A 14 -8.51 1.99 -13.78
C GLY A 14 -7.94 2.77 -12.60
N VAL A 15 -8.62 3.83 -12.15
CA VAL A 15 -8.22 4.59 -10.96
C VAL A 15 -8.32 3.73 -9.70
N VAL A 16 -9.41 2.99 -9.50
CA VAL A 16 -9.59 2.10 -8.33
C VAL A 16 -8.53 1.02 -8.30
N VAL A 17 -8.26 0.36 -9.44
CA VAL A 17 -7.20 -0.65 -9.53
C VAL A 17 -5.83 -0.01 -9.24
N GLY A 18 -5.55 1.17 -9.79
CA GLY A 18 -4.30 1.87 -9.53
C GLY A 18 -4.11 2.20 -8.04
N LEU A 19 -5.15 2.67 -7.36
CA LEU A 19 -5.12 2.92 -5.92
C LEU A 19 -4.87 1.64 -5.12
N LEU A 20 -5.55 0.55 -5.45
CA LEU A 20 -5.33 -0.75 -4.78
C LEU A 20 -3.90 -1.26 -4.97
N LEU A 21 -3.32 -1.07 -6.16
CA LEU A 21 -1.93 -1.42 -6.43
C LEU A 21 -0.95 -0.54 -5.64
N ILE A 22 -1.24 0.75 -5.46
CA ILE A 22 -0.45 1.63 -4.58
C ILE A 22 -0.46 1.10 -3.15
N GLU A 23 -1.64 0.79 -2.60
CA GLU A 23 -1.77 0.26 -1.23
C GLU A 23 -1.00 -1.05 -1.06
N ILE A 24 -1.20 -2.01 -1.96
CA ILE A 24 -0.50 -3.30 -1.94
C ILE A 24 1.02 -3.08 -1.98
N SER A 25 1.49 -2.20 -2.87
CA SER A 25 2.92 -1.91 -3.02
C SER A 25 3.49 -1.24 -1.77
N LEU A 26 2.75 -0.33 -1.14
CA LEU A 26 3.17 0.30 0.11
C LEU A 26 3.31 -0.72 1.23
N VAL A 27 2.29 -1.56 1.41
CA VAL A 27 2.26 -2.58 2.46
C VAL A 27 3.43 -3.57 2.27
N LEU A 28 3.69 -4.01 1.03
CA LEU A 28 4.82 -4.87 0.71
C LEU A 28 6.19 -4.21 0.91
N ALA A 29 6.31 -2.91 0.62
CA ALA A 29 7.55 -2.17 0.81
C ALA A 29 7.85 -1.85 2.28
N THR A 30 6.84 -1.87 3.17
CA THR A 30 7.01 -1.49 4.58
C THR A 30 8.13 -2.19 5.36
N PRO A 31 8.32 -3.54 5.28
CA PRO A 31 9.47 -4.19 5.92
C PRO A 31 10.82 -3.75 5.35
N PHE A 32 10.87 -3.40 4.07
CA PHE A 32 12.12 -3.11 3.34
C PHE A 32 12.49 -1.63 3.31
N ALA A 33 11.55 -0.74 3.63
CA ALA A 33 11.72 0.71 3.60
C ALA A 33 12.58 1.22 4.78
N ALA A 34 13.74 0.59 5.03
CA ALA A 34 14.80 1.04 5.92
C ALA A 34 15.30 2.46 5.58
N GLN A 35 15.42 2.73 4.29
CA GLN A 35 15.91 3.99 3.72
C GLN A 35 14.87 4.51 2.72
N SER A 36 14.76 5.83 2.55
CA SER A 36 13.90 6.43 1.54
C SER A 36 14.41 6.10 0.14
N TRP A 37 13.64 5.35 -0.63
CA TRP A 37 13.94 5.05 -2.04
C TRP A 37 13.23 6.07 -2.92
N TYR A 38 13.64 7.33 -2.83
CA TYR A 38 13.11 8.37 -3.69
C TYR A 38 13.48 8.06 -5.15
N PRO A 39 12.57 8.18 -6.14
CA PRO A 39 11.24 8.81 -6.08
C PRO A 39 10.05 7.85 -5.82
N PHE A 40 10.29 6.61 -5.37
CA PHE A 40 9.25 5.59 -5.18
C PHE A 40 8.64 5.59 -3.78
N PHE A 41 9.44 5.83 -2.75
CA PHE A 41 8.98 5.84 -1.37
C PHE A 41 9.65 6.97 -0.59
N THR A 42 8.87 7.66 0.22
CA THR A 42 9.38 8.62 1.21
C THR A 42 9.07 8.09 2.60
N VAL A 43 10.09 8.04 3.44
CA VAL A 43 10.01 7.46 4.78
C VAL A 43 10.23 8.58 5.79
N VAL A 44 9.30 8.74 6.72
CA VAL A 44 9.40 9.68 7.84
C VAL A 44 9.42 8.85 9.11
N ALA A 45 10.55 8.87 9.81
CA ALA A 45 10.73 8.16 11.07
C ALA A 45 10.75 9.16 12.24
N SER A 46 10.19 8.74 13.37
CA SER A 46 10.19 9.48 14.63
C SER A 46 10.20 8.51 15.80
N ALA A 47 10.32 9.01 17.03
CA ALA A 47 10.40 8.17 18.23
C ALA A 47 9.18 7.25 18.36
N GLY A 48 9.37 5.95 18.13
CA GLY A 48 8.34 4.92 18.24
C GLY A 48 7.39 4.80 17.04
N TYR A 49 7.59 5.55 15.95
CA TYR A 49 6.78 5.37 14.75
C TYR A 49 7.52 5.65 13.44
N LYS A 50 7.11 4.96 12.39
CA LYS A 50 7.66 5.09 11.04
C LYS A 50 6.53 5.14 10.02
N THR A 51 6.35 6.28 9.38
CA THR A 51 5.38 6.47 8.30
C THR A 51 6.07 6.38 6.95
N ILE A 52 5.43 5.68 6.02
CA ILE A 52 5.89 5.47 4.66
C ILE A 52 4.80 6.02 3.75
N TYR A 53 5.19 6.91 2.85
CA TYR A 53 4.31 7.51 1.86
C TYR A 53 4.73 7.06 0.45
N PRO A 54 3.79 6.88 -0.49
CA PRO A 54 4.11 6.65 -1.87
C PRO A 54 4.80 7.90 -2.45
N GLY A 55 5.93 7.69 -3.09
CA GLY A 55 6.60 8.73 -3.86
C GLY A 55 5.89 8.98 -5.20
N PRO A 56 6.16 10.13 -5.85
CA PRO A 56 5.46 10.53 -7.07
C PRO A 56 5.62 9.53 -8.22
N ALA A 57 6.77 8.86 -8.33
CA ALA A 57 6.99 7.86 -9.37
C ALA A 57 6.14 6.60 -9.16
N LEU A 58 5.95 6.17 -7.92
CA LEU A 58 5.12 5.01 -7.61
C LEU A 58 3.65 5.30 -7.88
N ILE A 59 3.16 6.48 -7.50
CA ILE A 59 1.79 6.92 -7.79
C ILE A 59 1.55 6.90 -9.30
N ALA A 60 2.45 7.52 -10.08
CA ALA A 60 2.33 7.60 -11.52
C ALA A 60 2.36 6.20 -12.17
N ALA A 61 3.30 5.34 -11.78
CA ALA A 61 3.43 4.00 -12.33
C ALA A 61 2.21 3.13 -12.04
N MET A 62 1.70 3.13 -10.81
CA MET A 62 0.58 2.28 -10.41
C MET A 62 -0.75 2.78 -10.97
N LEU A 63 -0.96 4.10 -11.07
CA LEU A 63 -2.11 4.64 -11.78
C LEU A 63 -2.06 4.33 -13.28
N ALA A 64 -0.88 4.43 -13.91
CA ALA A 64 -0.71 4.06 -15.32
C ALA A 64 -1.03 2.57 -15.54
N LEU A 65 -0.56 1.68 -14.65
CA LEU A 65 -0.88 0.25 -14.68
C LEU A 65 -2.37 -0.01 -14.44
N GLY A 66 -2.99 0.71 -13.50
CA GLY A 66 -4.42 0.65 -13.25
C GLY A 66 -5.24 1.01 -14.48
N VAL A 67 -4.92 2.14 -15.11
CA VAL A 67 -5.58 2.58 -16.36
C VAL A 67 -5.31 1.61 -17.52
N ALA A 68 -4.08 1.10 -17.65
CA ALA A 68 -3.73 0.10 -18.65
C ALA A 68 -4.53 -1.20 -18.48
N SER A 69 -4.76 -1.63 -17.23
CA SER A 69 -5.54 -2.83 -16.92
C SER A 69 -6.99 -2.75 -17.42
N ALA A 70 -7.55 -1.54 -17.54
CA ALA A 70 -8.89 -1.32 -18.07
C ALA A 70 -9.03 -1.71 -19.55
N PHE A 71 -7.93 -1.70 -20.31
CA PHE A 71 -7.90 -2.10 -21.71
C PHE A 71 -7.66 -3.61 -21.91
N VAL A 72 -7.07 -4.27 -20.91
CA VAL A 72 -6.75 -5.71 -20.96
C VAL A 72 -7.89 -6.54 -20.39
N VAL A 73 -8.48 -6.11 -19.27
CA VAL A 73 -9.50 -6.88 -18.57
C VAL A 73 -10.86 -6.72 -19.27
N PRO A 74 -11.59 -7.80 -19.62
CA PRO A 74 -12.92 -7.68 -20.18
C PRO A 74 -13.87 -7.08 -19.13
N ARG A 75 -14.71 -6.12 -19.53
CA ARG A 75 -15.62 -5.39 -18.62
C ARG A 75 -16.49 -6.25 -17.72
N ARG A 76 -16.88 -7.44 -18.20
CA ARG A 76 -17.66 -8.42 -17.43
C ARG A 76 -16.96 -8.85 -16.13
N TYR A 77 -15.63 -8.75 -16.09
CA TYR A 77 -14.79 -9.17 -14.96
C TYR A 77 -14.26 -8.03 -14.10
N TYR A 78 -14.61 -6.77 -14.39
CA TYR A 78 -14.14 -5.62 -13.60
C TYR A 78 -14.43 -5.80 -12.11
N GLY A 79 -15.66 -6.18 -11.74
CA GLY A 79 -16.02 -6.41 -10.34
C GLY A 79 -15.20 -7.54 -9.69
N VAL A 80 -15.01 -8.66 -10.40
CA VAL A 80 -14.23 -9.80 -9.88
C VAL A 80 -12.78 -9.40 -9.66
N PHE A 81 -12.18 -8.66 -10.59
CA PHE A 81 -10.78 -8.26 -10.50
C PHE A 81 -10.55 -7.29 -9.33
N VAL A 82 -11.45 -6.32 -9.14
CA VAL A 82 -11.40 -5.42 -7.98
C VAL A 82 -11.53 -6.19 -6.67
N VAL A 83 -12.47 -7.13 -6.57
CA VAL A 83 -12.65 -7.95 -5.36
C VAL A 83 -11.40 -8.78 -5.06
N VAL A 84 -10.78 -9.39 -6.07
CA VAL A 84 -9.54 -10.15 -5.91
C VAL A 84 -8.41 -9.26 -5.39
N LEU A 85 -8.27 -8.04 -5.93
CA LEU A 85 -7.25 -7.08 -5.45
C LEU A 85 -7.53 -6.60 -4.03
N ILE A 86 -8.79 -6.38 -3.65
CA ILE A 86 -9.16 -6.05 -2.27
C ILE A 86 -8.78 -7.18 -1.32
N ILE A 87 -9.10 -8.44 -1.67
CA ILE A 87 -8.71 -9.60 -0.87
C ILE A 87 -7.19 -9.68 -0.76
N ALA A 88 -6.47 -9.48 -1.86
CA ALA A 88 -5.01 -9.47 -1.86
C ALA A 88 -4.44 -8.37 -0.95
N ALA A 89 -5.02 -7.16 -0.97
CA ALA A 89 -4.63 -6.07 -0.09
C ALA A 89 -4.86 -6.42 1.39
N VAL A 90 -6.03 -6.94 1.74
CA VAL A 90 -6.36 -7.35 3.12
C VAL A 90 -5.42 -8.46 3.62
N VAL A 91 -5.16 -9.47 2.79
CA VAL A 91 -4.24 -10.56 3.13
C VAL A 91 -2.81 -10.04 3.30
N ALA A 92 -2.35 -9.15 2.42
CA ALA A 92 -1.04 -8.51 2.55
C ALA A 92 -0.93 -7.74 3.87
N ILE A 93 -1.94 -6.92 4.21
CA ILE A 93 -1.98 -6.16 5.46
C ILE A 93 -1.96 -7.08 6.69
N ALA A 94 -2.74 -8.16 6.69
CA ALA A 94 -2.80 -9.08 7.83
C ALA A 94 -1.46 -9.80 8.08
N ILE A 95 -0.81 -10.28 7.01
CA ILE A 95 0.46 -11.00 7.10
C ILE A 95 1.60 -10.05 7.50
N LEU A 96 1.72 -8.91 6.80
CA LEU A 96 2.81 -7.97 6.99
C LEU A 96 2.61 -7.12 8.26
N GLY A 97 1.37 -6.80 8.62
CA GLY A 97 1.06 -6.04 9.82
C GLY A 97 1.41 -6.75 11.12
N SER A 98 1.49 -8.08 11.12
CA SER A 98 1.80 -8.86 12.33
C SER A 98 3.29 -9.20 12.43
N LEU A 99 3.87 -9.69 11.34
CA LEU A 99 5.24 -10.21 11.33
C LEU A 99 6.28 -9.14 10.99
N ALA A 100 6.00 -8.33 9.96
CA ALA A 100 6.96 -7.35 9.46
C ALA A 100 7.04 -6.09 10.34
N SER A 101 5.92 -5.64 10.92
CA SER A 101 5.90 -4.48 11.83
C SER A 101 6.74 -4.74 13.08
N CYS A 102 6.56 -5.88 13.76
CA CYS A 102 7.34 -6.22 14.95
C CYS A 102 8.82 -6.46 14.64
N ALA A 103 9.14 -7.10 13.51
CA ALA A 103 10.51 -7.26 13.08
C ALA A 103 11.17 -5.89 12.83
N THR A 104 10.52 -4.98 12.10
CA THR A 104 11.05 -3.63 11.88
C THR A 104 11.18 -2.83 13.17
N CYS A 105 10.22 -2.92 14.09
CA CYS A 105 10.30 -2.28 15.41
C CYS A 105 11.54 -2.75 16.20
N LYS A 106 11.82 -4.06 16.20
CA LYS A 106 12.99 -4.62 16.89
C LYS A 106 14.31 -4.16 16.27
N TRP A 107 14.38 -4.12 14.94
CA TRP A 107 15.62 -3.78 14.24
C TRP A 107 15.95 -2.30 14.28
N TRP A 108 14.95 -1.41 14.31
CA TRP A 108 15.15 0.03 14.10
C TRP A 108 14.88 0.90 15.34
N PHE A 109 14.03 0.45 16.26
CA PHE A 109 13.55 1.30 17.36
C PHE A 109 13.77 0.72 18.76
N CYS A 110 13.61 -0.59 18.95
CA CYS A 110 13.57 -1.20 20.28
C CYS A 110 14.48 -2.43 20.40
N SER A 111 15.30 -2.54 21.46
CA SER A 111 15.96 -3.84 21.77
C SER A 111 14.95 -4.91 22.20
N LYS A 112 13.86 -4.51 22.86
CA LYS A 112 12.70 -5.36 23.20
C LYS A 112 11.41 -4.65 22.84
N VAL A 113 10.57 -5.30 22.03
CA VAL A 113 9.28 -4.77 21.60
C VAL A 113 8.19 -5.27 22.55
N LEU A 114 7.44 -4.34 23.15
CA LEU A 114 6.30 -4.63 24.00
C LEU A 114 5.04 -4.86 23.16
N SER A 115 4.81 -3.98 22.17
CA SER A 115 3.69 -4.10 21.24
C SER A 115 4.03 -3.42 19.91
N CYS A 116 3.41 -3.91 18.84
CA CYS A 116 3.59 -3.40 17.48
C CYS A 116 2.22 -3.23 16.84
N GLY A 117 2.08 -2.18 16.06
CA GLY A 117 0.87 -1.91 15.28
C GLY A 117 1.22 -1.52 13.86
N LEU A 118 0.32 -1.84 12.95
CA LEU A 118 0.32 -1.35 11.58
C LEU A 118 -0.96 -0.53 11.38
N GLU A 119 -0.80 0.73 11.04
CA GLU A 119 -1.90 1.61 10.63
C GLU A 119 -1.76 1.86 9.13
N VAL A 120 -2.78 1.49 8.37
CA VAL A 120 -2.84 1.68 6.91
C VAL A 120 -3.86 2.77 6.63
N GLY A 121 -3.38 3.87 6.08
CA GLY A 121 -4.22 4.93 5.52
C GLY A 121 -4.19 4.89 4.00
N TRP A 122 -5.01 5.74 3.38
CA TRP A 122 -5.25 5.70 1.93
C TRP A 122 -4.00 5.92 1.05
N LEU A 123 -3.03 6.67 1.57
CA LEU A 123 -1.76 6.98 0.89
C LEU A 123 -0.59 6.92 1.89
N TYR A 124 -0.71 6.14 2.95
CA TYR A 124 0.39 5.97 3.88
C TYR A 124 0.27 4.66 4.63
N VAL A 125 1.42 4.12 5.03
CA VAL A 125 1.47 3.04 6.00
C VAL A 125 2.36 3.46 7.15
N LYS A 126 1.86 3.29 8.36
CA LYS A 126 2.51 3.68 9.60
C LYS A 126 2.75 2.44 10.46
N ASN A 127 4.01 2.17 10.73
CA ASN A 127 4.41 1.22 11.76
C ASN A 127 4.50 1.95 13.09
N ILE A 128 3.79 1.42 14.09
CA ILE A 128 3.77 1.92 15.47
C ILE A 128 4.50 0.91 16.33
N CYS A 129 5.49 1.37 17.08
CA CYS A 129 6.36 0.54 17.90
C CYS A 129 6.31 1.02 19.34
N LEU A 130 5.90 0.14 20.25
CA LEU A 130 6.00 0.36 21.69
C LEU A 130 7.17 -0.47 22.22
N CYS A 131 8.24 0.21 22.63
CA CYS A 131 9.41 -0.43 23.22
C CYS A 131 9.19 -0.71 24.71
N TYR A 132 9.79 -1.80 25.20
CA TYR A 132 9.91 -2.02 26.64
C TYR A 132 10.99 -1.07 27.17
N SER A 133 10.60 -0.06 27.96
CA SER A 133 11.57 0.73 28.75
C SER A 133 11.77 0.03 30.09
N PRO A 134 13.01 -0.25 30.52
CA PRO A 134 13.27 -0.66 31.89
C PRO A 134 12.91 0.45 32.88
#